data_AF-A0A931B5X6-F1
#
_entry.id   AF-A0A931B5X6-F1
#
_cell.length_a   1.000
_cell.length_b   1.000
_cell.length_c   1.000
_cell.angle_alpha   90.00
_cell.angle_beta   90.00
_cell.angle_gamma   90.00
#
_symmetry.space_group_name_H-M   'P 1'
#
loop_
_entity.id
_entity.type
_entity.pdbx_description
1 polymer ?
#
loop_
_entity_poly.entity_id
_entity_poly.type
_entity_poly.pdbx_seq_one_letter_code
_entity_poly.pdbx_strand_id
1 'polypeptide(L)'
;MSSLDVVDEVIEKTLASIPRSDQRRWGDMYVRGLLAAEGKKTVRSLANWAGRSFEQNLHQFISKSPWDSGSVRMALAHHMHRAALPRAWVVQPLVLTKMGRHSVGVDRQFVAEFGRVVNCQQGVGVWLANEQVSCPVDWRISLPAGWIEEPDLRQRAAIPEFACSDTLEQCAVKAVVRMAVEWDLPRRPVVMDLREGDPRLTCQILTDHQIPFVVRVDDPERLVAASSRGLRSDHGYGAHHADPATTLISMVRQQRRPVEWRNHGADTIHRTAVGSVAVRPLSRRSQTSRSHEEDLVLLGAWANPADRRPHEFWLSNLPRLPLGTLYRTAMLSRRVERDLAEVSDPLGVRDFEGRSYPGWHHHMTMVSLAHAITVLCGSAQASAA
;
A
#
# COMPACT_ATOMS: atom_id res chain seq x y z
N MET A 1 -10.83 -4.33 -27.65
CA MET A 1 -10.10 -3.08 -27.44
C MET A 1 -8.65 -3.35 -27.79
N SER A 2 -8.07 -2.58 -28.71
CA SER A 2 -6.65 -2.71 -29.04
C SER A 2 -5.79 -2.24 -27.86
N SER A 3 -4.50 -2.61 -27.81
CA SER A 3 -3.57 -2.08 -26.79
C SER A 3 -3.46 -0.55 -26.85
N LEU A 4 -3.60 0.03 -28.05
CA LEU A 4 -3.57 1.48 -28.25
C LEU A 4 -4.80 2.16 -27.65
N ASP A 5 -5.97 1.54 -27.80
CA ASP A 5 -7.24 2.05 -27.27
C ASP A 5 -7.21 2.13 -25.73
N VAL A 6 -6.59 1.13 -25.07
CA VAL A 6 -6.42 1.12 -23.60
C VAL A 6 -5.54 2.28 -23.14
N VAL A 7 -4.42 2.52 -23.83
CA VAL A 7 -3.50 3.62 -23.51
C VAL A 7 -4.24 4.95 -23.56
N ASP A 8 -4.94 5.21 -24.66
CA ASP A 8 -5.63 6.47 -24.89
C ASP A 8 -6.78 6.66 -23.89
N GLU A 9 -7.56 5.60 -23.63
CA GLU A 9 -8.66 5.64 -22.65
C GLU A 9 -8.18 6.01 -21.24
N VAL A 10 -7.13 5.35 -20.74
CA VAL A 10 -6.60 5.60 -19.40
C VAL A 10 -6.08 7.03 -19.31
N ILE A 11 -5.29 7.48 -20.29
CA ILE A 11 -4.71 8.82 -20.31
C ILE A 11 -5.82 9.88 -20.36
N GLU A 12 -6.81 9.74 -21.25
CA GLU A 12 -7.90 10.70 -21.38
C GLU A 12 -8.71 10.81 -20.09
N LYS A 13 -9.14 9.69 -19.51
CA LYS A 13 -9.98 9.67 -18.31
C LYS A 13 -9.25 10.19 -17.07
N THR A 14 -7.97 9.89 -16.92
CA THR A 14 -7.22 10.24 -15.71
C THR A 14 -6.64 11.65 -15.77
N LEU A 15 -6.18 12.10 -16.94
CA LEU A 15 -5.63 13.45 -17.10
C LEU A 15 -6.70 14.52 -17.33
N ALA A 16 -7.98 14.14 -17.55
CA ALA A 16 -9.09 15.08 -17.68
C ALA A 16 -9.22 16.05 -16.50
N SER A 17 -8.81 15.64 -15.29
CA SER A 17 -8.83 16.51 -14.10
C SER A 17 -7.76 17.61 -14.12
N ILE A 18 -6.77 17.55 -15.02
CA ILE A 18 -5.78 18.60 -15.20
C ILE A 18 -6.42 19.69 -16.09
N PRO A 19 -6.62 20.94 -15.62
CA PRO A 19 -7.42 21.93 -16.34
C PRO A 19 -6.81 22.36 -17.68
N ARG A 20 -5.48 22.51 -17.74
CA ARG A 20 -4.82 23.07 -18.92
C ARG A 20 -4.43 21.99 -19.93
N SER A 21 -4.75 22.24 -21.20
CA SER A 21 -4.47 21.30 -22.31
C SER A 21 -2.98 21.07 -22.55
N ASP A 22 -2.14 22.10 -22.35
CA ASP A 22 -0.69 22.00 -22.44
C ASP A 22 -0.13 21.06 -21.36
N GLN A 23 -0.61 21.15 -20.12
CA GLN A 23 -0.25 20.24 -19.04
C GLN A 23 -0.69 18.80 -19.34
N ARG A 24 -1.92 18.59 -19.85
CA ARG A 24 -2.40 17.26 -20.26
C ARG A 24 -1.50 16.64 -21.34
N ARG A 25 -1.11 17.43 -22.34
CA ARG A 25 -0.17 16.99 -23.39
C ARG A 25 1.16 16.53 -22.81
N TRP A 26 1.73 17.26 -21.85
CA TRP A 26 2.98 16.85 -21.20
C TRP A 26 2.81 15.63 -20.30
N GLY A 27 1.65 15.48 -19.65
CA GLY A 27 1.30 14.27 -18.89
C GLY A 27 1.23 13.03 -19.77
N ASP A 28 0.52 13.12 -20.89
CA ASP A 28 0.46 12.07 -21.92
C ASP A 28 1.88 11.68 -22.38
N MET A 29 2.68 12.67 -22.80
CA MET A 29 4.04 12.42 -23.26
C MET A 29 4.94 11.82 -22.18
N TYR A 30 4.77 12.21 -20.91
CA TYR A 30 5.50 11.64 -19.79
C TYR A 30 5.12 10.17 -19.59
N VAL A 31 3.83 9.83 -19.56
CA VAL A 31 3.33 8.46 -19.39
C VAL A 31 3.79 7.56 -20.54
N ARG A 32 3.67 8.01 -21.80
CA ARG A 32 4.19 7.24 -22.94
C ARG A 32 5.70 7.06 -22.89
N GLY A 33 6.44 8.07 -22.43
CA GLY A 33 7.87 7.95 -22.19
C GLY A 33 8.19 6.88 -21.15
N LEU A 34 7.44 6.83 -20.03
CA LEU A 34 7.63 5.80 -19.00
C LEU A 34 7.40 4.40 -19.58
N LEU A 35 6.41 4.24 -20.48
CA LEU A 35 6.09 2.97 -21.13
C LEU A 35 7.15 2.55 -22.17
N ALA A 36 7.75 3.50 -22.89
CA ALA A 36 8.54 3.20 -24.09
C ALA A 36 10.06 3.43 -23.99
N ALA A 37 10.53 4.32 -23.10
CA ALA A 37 11.96 4.59 -22.98
C ALA A 37 12.73 3.39 -22.40
N GLU A 38 13.95 3.13 -22.84
CA GLU A 38 14.77 2.05 -22.29
C GLU A 38 15.59 2.50 -21.07
N GLY A 39 15.90 1.54 -20.18
CA GLY A 39 16.71 1.78 -19.00
C GLY A 39 16.06 2.72 -17.96
N LYS A 40 16.90 3.47 -17.24
CA LYS A 40 16.48 4.35 -16.15
C LYS A 40 15.55 5.47 -16.65
N LYS A 41 14.39 5.64 -16.02
CA LYS A 41 13.32 6.59 -16.41
C LYS A 41 13.57 8.02 -15.92
N THR A 42 14.76 8.54 -16.17
CA THR A 42 15.09 9.95 -15.88
C THR A 42 14.38 10.89 -16.85
N VAL A 43 14.14 12.15 -16.47
CA VAL A 43 13.52 13.15 -17.37
C VAL A 43 14.27 13.25 -18.70
N ARG A 44 15.60 13.15 -18.66
CA ARG A 44 16.46 13.12 -19.85
C ARG A 44 16.19 11.89 -20.72
N SER A 45 16.02 10.71 -20.13
CA SER A 45 15.68 9.49 -20.87
C SER A 45 14.31 9.63 -21.57
N LEU A 46 13.31 10.12 -20.85
CA LEU A 46 11.97 10.37 -21.39
C LEU A 46 12.00 11.42 -22.52
N ALA A 47 12.80 12.48 -22.36
CA ALA A 47 12.99 13.49 -23.38
C ALA A 47 13.72 12.95 -24.62
N ASN A 48 14.72 12.08 -24.46
CA ASN A 48 15.39 11.47 -25.61
C ASN A 48 14.43 10.62 -26.44
N TRP A 49 13.50 9.90 -25.80
CA TRP A 49 12.45 9.16 -26.47
C TRP A 49 11.45 10.09 -27.21
N ALA A 50 11.00 11.16 -26.55
CA ALA A 50 10.00 12.08 -27.11
C ALA A 50 10.56 13.09 -28.14
N GLY A 51 11.87 13.35 -28.10
CA GLY A 51 12.56 14.42 -28.82
C GLY A 51 13.33 15.34 -27.85
N ARG A 52 14.66 15.38 -27.99
CA ARG A 52 15.60 16.05 -27.06
C ARG A 52 15.24 17.49 -26.67
N SER A 53 14.53 18.22 -27.53
CA SER A 53 14.10 19.61 -27.29
C SER A 53 13.11 19.78 -26.13
N PHE A 54 12.56 18.68 -25.56
CA PHE A 54 11.50 18.74 -24.57
C PHE A 54 11.93 18.50 -23.12
N GLU A 55 13.23 18.30 -22.86
CA GLU A 55 13.74 18.01 -21.50
C GLU A 55 13.30 19.06 -20.47
N GLN A 56 13.44 20.35 -20.82
CA GLN A 56 13.04 21.45 -19.94
C GLN A 56 11.52 21.45 -19.69
N ASN A 57 10.71 21.10 -20.70
CA ASN A 57 9.26 21.09 -20.58
C ASN A 57 8.78 19.94 -19.69
N LEU A 58 9.34 18.74 -19.87
CA LEU A 58 9.07 17.59 -19.01
C LEU A 58 9.52 17.86 -17.57
N HIS A 59 10.69 18.48 -17.38
CA HIS A 59 11.17 18.85 -16.04
C HIS A 59 10.24 19.87 -15.36
N GLN A 60 9.78 20.89 -16.10
CA GLN A 60 8.81 21.88 -15.60
C GLN A 60 7.47 21.22 -15.27
N PHE A 61 6.95 20.37 -16.17
CA PHE A 61 5.70 19.64 -15.99
C PHE A 61 5.73 18.80 -14.72
N ILE A 62 6.80 18.02 -14.51
CA ILE A 62 6.86 17.12 -13.36
C ILE A 62 7.18 17.88 -12.07
N SER A 63 8.14 18.81 -12.06
CA SER A 63 8.68 19.37 -10.81
C SER A 63 7.95 20.60 -10.28
N LYS A 64 7.31 21.39 -11.16
CA LYS A 64 6.84 22.76 -10.84
C LYS A 64 5.42 23.09 -11.28
N SER A 65 4.89 22.39 -12.28
CA SER A 65 3.57 22.68 -12.84
C SER A 65 2.46 22.50 -11.78
N PRO A 66 1.53 23.46 -11.61
CA PRO A 66 0.59 23.47 -10.49
C PRO A 66 -0.66 22.61 -10.77
N TRP A 67 -0.50 21.35 -11.15
CA TRP A 67 -1.61 20.42 -11.29
C TRP A 67 -1.78 19.57 -10.03
N ASP A 68 -3.04 19.28 -9.67
CA ASP A 68 -3.33 18.49 -8.47
C ASP A 68 -3.20 16.99 -8.74
N SER A 69 -2.15 16.39 -8.18
CA SER A 69 -1.97 14.94 -8.21
C SER A 69 -3.08 14.16 -7.51
N GLY A 70 -3.73 14.73 -6.50
CA GLY A 70 -4.84 14.09 -5.79
C GLY A 70 -6.01 13.81 -6.72
N SER A 71 -6.41 14.81 -7.51
CA SER A 71 -7.49 14.68 -8.50
C SER A 71 -7.20 13.63 -9.57
N VAL A 72 -5.97 13.59 -10.11
CA VAL A 72 -5.56 12.58 -11.11
C VAL A 72 -5.57 11.18 -10.50
N ARG A 73 -5.08 11.02 -9.27
CA ARG A 73 -5.09 9.75 -8.53
C ARG A 73 -6.49 9.28 -8.19
N MET A 74 -7.39 10.18 -7.80
CA MET A 74 -8.80 9.88 -7.59
C MET A 74 -9.45 9.36 -8.87
N ALA A 75 -9.22 10.03 -10.01
CA ALA A 75 -9.73 9.59 -11.31
C ALA A 75 -9.19 8.19 -11.69
N LEU A 76 -7.88 7.95 -11.46
CA LEU A 76 -7.26 6.64 -11.66
C LEU A 76 -7.87 5.57 -10.74
N ALA A 77 -8.04 5.87 -9.45
CA ALA A 77 -8.61 4.94 -8.48
C ALA A 77 -10.02 4.50 -8.87
N HIS A 78 -10.87 5.43 -9.29
CA HIS A 78 -12.22 5.13 -9.76
C HIS A 78 -12.22 4.35 -11.08
N HIS A 79 -11.33 4.68 -12.01
CA HIS A 79 -11.17 3.92 -13.24
C HIS A 79 -10.76 2.46 -12.95
N MET A 80 -9.69 2.27 -12.18
CA MET A 80 -9.17 0.95 -11.83
C MET A 80 -10.12 0.16 -10.93
N HIS A 81 -10.91 0.81 -10.08
CA HIS A 81 -11.94 0.11 -9.31
C HIS A 81 -12.96 -0.59 -10.22
N ARG A 82 -13.41 0.09 -11.28
CA ARG A 82 -14.36 -0.48 -12.25
C ARG A 82 -13.70 -1.51 -13.16
N ALA A 83 -12.49 -1.23 -13.65
CA ALA A 83 -11.80 -2.09 -14.60
C ALA A 83 -11.27 -3.38 -13.96
N ALA A 84 -10.71 -3.29 -12.74
CA ALA A 84 -10.06 -4.42 -12.07
C ALA A 84 -10.92 -5.10 -11.00
N LEU A 85 -12.03 -4.49 -10.53
CA LEU A 85 -12.88 -5.05 -9.47
C LEU A 85 -12.07 -5.54 -8.25
N PRO A 86 -11.30 -4.66 -7.59
CA PRO A 86 -10.34 -5.07 -6.56
C PRO A 86 -11.02 -5.75 -5.37
N ARG A 87 -10.33 -6.74 -4.81
CA ARG A 87 -10.72 -7.45 -3.59
C ARG A 87 -10.18 -6.78 -2.34
N ALA A 88 -9.07 -6.06 -2.44
CA ALA A 88 -8.42 -5.37 -1.33
C ALA A 88 -7.79 -4.04 -1.73
N TRP A 89 -7.53 -3.21 -0.71
CA TRP A 89 -6.57 -2.10 -0.80
C TRP A 89 -5.30 -2.53 -0.07
N VAL A 90 -4.20 -2.68 -0.77
CA VAL A 90 -2.94 -3.16 -0.18
C VAL A 90 -2.01 -1.97 0.00
N VAL A 91 -1.50 -1.78 1.23
CA VAL A 91 -0.50 -0.77 1.52
C VAL A 91 0.88 -1.39 1.37
N GLN A 92 1.73 -0.73 0.57
CA GLN A 92 3.09 -1.18 0.31
C GLN A 92 4.08 -0.03 0.57
N PRO A 93 5.02 -0.18 1.52
CA PRO A 93 6.14 0.73 1.68
C PRO A 93 7.04 0.75 0.45
N LEU A 94 7.63 1.92 0.18
CA LEU A 94 8.58 2.15 -0.90
C LEU A 94 9.79 2.92 -0.36
N VAL A 95 10.98 2.41 -0.66
CA VAL A 95 12.26 3.04 -0.32
C VAL A 95 12.98 3.46 -1.59
N LEU A 96 13.37 4.74 -1.67
CA LEU A 96 14.20 5.29 -2.74
C LEU A 96 15.54 5.70 -2.15
N THR A 97 16.60 4.94 -2.43
CA THR A 97 17.96 5.28 -2.00
C THR A 97 18.46 6.54 -2.71
N LYS A 98 19.21 7.38 -1.99
CA LYS A 98 19.74 8.65 -2.50
C LYS A 98 21.19 8.84 -2.08
N MET A 99 21.97 9.52 -2.92
CA MET A 99 23.36 9.86 -2.63
C MET A 99 23.53 11.25 -1.99
N GLY A 100 22.57 12.15 -2.15
CA GLY A 100 22.63 13.53 -1.66
C GLY A 100 21.59 13.87 -0.58
N ARG A 101 21.59 15.13 -0.13
CA ARG A 101 20.72 15.66 0.94
C ARG A 101 19.64 16.62 0.45
N HIS A 102 19.47 16.77 -0.87
CA HIS A 102 18.62 17.81 -1.46
C HIS A 102 17.28 17.30 -1.99
N SER A 103 17.06 15.99 -2.02
CA SER A 103 15.76 15.43 -2.40
C SER A 103 14.81 15.51 -1.21
N VAL A 104 13.61 16.05 -1.41
CA VAL A 104 12.55 16.13 -0.39
C VAL A 104 12.43 14.85 0.45
N GLY A 105 12.35 14.96 1.77
CA GLY A 105 12.17 13.81 2.66
C GLY A 105 13.35 12.84 2.72
N VAL A 106 14.49 13.14 2.09
CA VAL A 106 15.68 12.29 2.21
C VAL A 106 16.29 12.45 3.59
N ASP A 107 16.60 11.33 4.24
CA ASP A 107 17.38 11.30 5.47
C ASP A 107 18.07 9.95 5.68
N ARG A 108 19.00 9.86 6.63
CA ARG A 108 19.64 8.62 7.07
C ARG A 108 18.74 7.92 8.08
N GLN A 109 18.04 6.89 7.63
CA GLN A 109 17.04 6.18 8.42
C GLN A 109 17.31 4.68 8.38
N PHE A 110 16.94 3.97 9.45
CA PHE A 110 16.97 2.51 9.45
C PHE A 110 15.87 1.98 8.50
N VAL A 111 16.25 1.09 7.59
CA VAL A 111 15.32 0.42 6.68
C VAL A 111 15.33 -1.06 7.02
N ALA A 112 14.21 -1.58 7.53
CA ALA A 112 14.08 -2.97 7.95
C ALA A 112 14.39 -3.95 6.81
N GLU A 113 13.93 -3.66 5.59
CA GLU A 113 14.21 -4.44 4.38
C GLU A 113 15.73 -4.61 4.11
N PHE A 114 16.54 -3.60 4.46
CA PHE A 114 18.00 -3.64 4.26
C PHE A 114 18.78 -4.00 5.53
N GLY A 115 18.12 -4.10 6.69
CA GLY A 115 18.75 -4.36 7.98
C GLY A 115 19.80 -3.32 8.40
N ARG A 116 19.77 -2.10 7.83
CA ARG A 116 20.79 -1.07 8.08
C ARG A 116 20.26 0.34 7.86
N VAL A 117 21.02 1.31 8.37
CA VAL A 117 20.78 2.74 8.10
C VAL A 117 21.24 3.08 6.68
N VAL A 118 20.35 3.64 5.87
CA VAL A 118 20.64 4.13 4.52
C VAL A 118 20.12 5.55 4.33
N ASN A 119 20.77 6.32 3.46
CA ASN A 119 20.26 7.62 3.03
C ASN A 119 19.17 7.39 1.98
N CYS A 120 17.91 7.66 2.33
CA CYS A 120 16.77 7.34 1.48
C CYS A 120 15.60 8.28 1.70
N GLN A 121 14.69 8.28 0.73
CA GLN A 121 13.30 8.71 0.93
C GLN A 121 12.47 7.47 1.24
N GLN A 122 11.49 7.59 2.11
CA GLN A 122 10.50 6.56 2.36
C GLN A 122 9.10 7.09 2.03
N GLY A 123 8.25 6.22 1.52
CA GLY A 123 6.84 6.51 1.28
C GLY A 123 6.01 5.25 1.30
N VAL A 124 4.71 5.42 1.15
CA VAL A 124 3.74 4.32 1.06
C VAL A 124 2.88 4.51 -0.18
N GLY A 125 2.65 3.41 -0.90
CA GLY A 125 1.67 3.33 -1.97
C GLY A 125 0.44 2.56 -1.49
N VAL A 126 -0.75 2.99 -1.91
CA VAL A 126 -1.98 2.20 -1.76
C VAL A 126 -2.37 1.63 -3.11
N TRP A 127 -2.54 0.31 -3.14
CA TRP A 127 -2.75 -0.48 -4.34
C TRP A 127 -4.15 -1.08 -4.35
N LEU A 128 -4.84 -0.98 -5.48
CA LEU A 128 -6.04 -1.78 -5.73
C LEU A 128 -5.58 -3.15 -6.22
N ALA A 129 -5.99 -4.23 -5.55
CA ALA A 129 -5.52 -5.56 -5.87
C ALA A 129 -6.63 -6.61 -5.89
N ASN A 130 -6.51 -7.55 -6.81
CA ASN A 130 -7.15 -8.85 -6.81
C ASN A 130 -6.11 -9.93 -7.19
N GLU A 131 -6.55 -11.16 -7.40
CA GLU A 131 -5.67 -12.29 -7.70
C GLU A 131 -4.96 -12.17 -9.07
N GLN A 132 -5.51 -11.40 -10.00
CA GLN A 132 -5.07 -11.28 -11.40
C GLN A 132 -4.33 -9.99 -11.71
N VAL A 133 -4.64 -8.89 -11.04
CA VAL A 133 -4.11 -7.55 -11.30
C VAL A 133 -3.94 -6.80 -9.97
N SER A 134 -2.86 -6.03 -9.87
CA SER A 134 -2.76 -4.94 -8.90
C SER A 134 -2.35 -3.63 -9.60
N CYS A 135 -2.65 -2.50 -8.97
CA CYS A 135 -2.24 -1.18 -9.48
C CYS A 135 -2.11 -0.18 -8.32
N PRO A 136 -1.02 0.59 -8.23
CA PRO A 136 -0.94 1.68 -7.27
C PRO A 136 -1.88 2.79 -7.71
N VAL A 137 -2.62 3.38 -6.78
CA VAL A 137 -3.56 4.47 -7.07
C VAL A 137 -3.36 5.67 -6.19
N ASP A 138 -2.66 5.52 -5.06
CA ASP A 138 -2.30 6.64 -4.20
C ASP A 138 -0.92 6.47 -3.57
N TRP A 139 -0.32 7.60 -3.19
CA TRP A 139 1.03 7.67 -2.61
C TRP A 139 1.15 8.77 -1.56
N ARG A 140 1.90 8.50 -0.50
CA ARG A 140 2.35 9.51 0.45
C ARG A 140 3.81 9.32 0.77
N ILE A 141 4.58 10.41 0.72
CA ILE A 141 5.97 10.44 1.20
C ILE A 141 5.96 10.68 2.71
N SER A 142 6.81 9.95 3.44
CA SER A 142 7.10 10.26 4.84
C SER A 142 8.16 11.37 4.89
N LEU A 143 7.91 12.39 5.70
CA LEU A 143 8.79 13.54 5.87
C LEU A 143 9.42 13.49 7.26
N PRO A 144 10.75 13.27 7.37
CA PRO A 144 11.46 13.38 8.64
C PRO A 144 11.30 14.78 9.26
N ALA A 145 11.39 14.86 10.59
CA ALA A 145 11.16 16.09 11.35
C ALA A 145 11.94 17.30 10.82
N GLY A 146 13.22 17.13 10.45
CA GLY A 146 14.05 18.21 9.89
C GLY A 146 13.48 18.84 8.60
N TRP A 147 12.74 18.09 7.78
CA TRP A 147 12.08 18.63 6.58
C TRP A 147 10.85 19.50 6.88
N ILE A 148 10.30 19.37 8.09
CA ILE A 148 9.13 20.10 8.58
C ILE A 148 9.54 21.29 9.44
N GLU A 149 10.56 21.08 10.28
CA GLU A 149 11.05 22.02 11.29
C GLU A 149 12.03 23.07 10.73
N GLU A 150 12.79 22.75 9.66
CA GLU A 150 13.71 23.69 9.02
C GLU A 150 13.01 24.47 7.89
N PRO A 151 12.72 25.78 8.05
CA PRO A 151 11.93 26.55 7.07
C PRO A 151 12.57 26.59 5.68
N ASP A 152 13.91 26.68 5.62
CA ASP A 152 14.65 26.74 4.36
C ASP A 152 14.53 25.43 3.56
N LEU A 153 14.61 24.27 4.22
CA LEU A 153 14.41 22.97 3.57
C LEU A 153 12.98 22.83 3.08
N ARG A 154 12.02 23.20 3.93
CA ARG A 154 10.59 23.16 3.63
C ARG A 154 10.25 24.01 2.40
N GLN A 155 10.73 25.25 2.36
CA GLN A 155 10.51 26.17 1.25
C GLN A 155 11.19 25.68 -0.03
N ARG A 156 12.45 25.24 0.03
CA ARG A 156 13.22 24.77 -1.14
C ARG A 156 12.61 23.53 -1.80
N ALA A 157 12.01 22.64 -1.01
CA ALA A 157 11.29 21.49 -1.52
C ALA A 157 9.82 21.79 -1.85
N ALA A 158 9.33 23.02 -1.62
CA ALA A 158 7.92 23.37 -1.78
C ALA A 158 6.98 22.43 -1.01
N ILE A 159 7.34 22.09 0.23
CA ILE A 159 6.52 21.27 1.11
C ILE A 159 5.34 22.13 1.61
N PRO A 160 4.07 21.72 1.39
CA PRO A 160 2.89 22.48 1.81
C PRO A 160 2.82 22.69 3.33
N GLU A 161 2.23 23.78 3.80
CA GLU A 161 2.10 24.10 5.24
C GLU A 161 1.36 23.02 6.05
N PHE A 162 0.38 22.35 5.45
CA PHE A 162 -0.37 21.28 6.10
C PHE A 162 0.43 19.96 6.26
N ALA A 163 1.60 19.84 5.62
CA ALA A 163 2.41 18.64 5.73
C ALA A 163 3.04 18.53 7.13
N CYS A 164 3.00 17.34 7.71
CA CYS A 164 3.51 17.01 9.03
C CYS A 164 4.57 15.91 8.94
N SER A 165 5.34 15.74 10.03
CA SER A 165 6.26 14.63 10.18
C SER A 165 5.48 13.38 10.56
N ASP A 166 5.12 12.59 9.56
CA ASP A 166 4.33 11.36 9.72
C ASP A 166 5.20 10.11 9.59
N THR A 167 4.96 9.11 10.44
CA THR A 167 5.49 7.74 10.22
C THR A 167 4.88 7.11 8.96
N LEU A 168 5.44 6.00 8.48
CA LEU A 168 4.89 5.29 7.32
C LEU A 168 3.47 4.78 7.58
N GLU A 169 3.18 4.31 8.80
CA GLU A 169 1.84 3.86 9.21
C GLU A 169 0.85 5.02 9.19
N GLN A 170 1.26 6.19 9.72
CA GLN A 170 0.42 7.39 9.70
C GLN A 170 0.15 7.87 8.27
N CYS A 171 1.16 7.82 7.40
CA CYS A 171 0.98 8.06 5.97
C CYS A 171 0.00 7.05 5.35
N ALA A 172 0.13 5.76 5.65
CA ALA A 172 -0.74 4.73 5.11
C ALA A 172 -2.20 4.95 5.52
N VAL A 173 -2.44 5.20 6.82
CA VAL A 173 -3.78 5.49 7.35
C VAL A 173 -4.37 6.74 6.71
N LYS A 174 -3.59 7.84 6.59
CA LYS A 174 -4.07 9.06 5.92
C LYS A 174 -4.44 8.82 4.46
N ALA A 175 -3.66 8.02 3.72
CA ALA A 175 -3.97 7.67 2.33
C ALA A 175 -5.25 6.83 2.22
N VAL A 176 -5.38 5.80 3.05
CA VAL A 176 -6.54 4.90 3.10
C VAL A 176 -7.83 5.64 3.50
N VAL A 177 -7.76 6.48 4.54
CA VAL A 177 -8.92 7.28 5.01
C VAL A 177 -9.34 8.28 3.94
N ARG A 178 -8.39 8.96 3.28
CA ARG A 178 -8.70 9.83 2.14
C ARG A 178 -9.44 9.07 1.04
N MET A 179 -8.96 7.89 0.64
CA MET A 179 -9.62 7.06 -0.37
C MET A 179 -11.05 6.68 0.02
N ALA A 180 -11.29 6.36 1.30
CA ALA A 180 -12.59 5.94 1.80
C ALA A 180 -13.58 7.09 2.05
N VAL A 181 -13.08 8.27 2.44
CA VAL A 181 -13.90 9.38 2.93
C VAL A 181 -13.97 10.52 1.91
N GLU A 182 -12.82 10.99 1.42
CA GLU A 182 -12.76 12.13 0.51
C GLU A 182 -13.05 11.72 -0.94
N TRP A 183 -12.55 10.57 -1.38
CA TRP A 183 -12.73 10.09 -2.75
C TRP A 183 -13.97 9.21 -2.92
N ASP A 184 -14.64 8.86 -1.82
CA ASP A 184 -15.80 7.96 -1.78
C ASP A 184 -15.58 6.67 -2.59
N LEU A 185 -14.39 6.09 -2.48
CA LEU A 185 -14.09 4.84 -3.16
C LEU A 185 -14.77 3.69 -2.40
N PRO A 186 -15.42 2.72 -3.08
CA PRO A 186 -16.07 1.62 -2.39
C PRO A 186 -15.06 0.84 -1.53
N ARG A 187 -15.32 0.84 -0.21
CA ARG A 187 -14.42 0.27 0.80
C ARG A 187 -14.13 -1.19 0.50
N ARG A 188 -12.85 -1.56 0.57
CA ARG A 188 -12.36 -2.94 0.50
C ARG A 188 -11.48 -3.23 1.71
N PRO A 189 -11.32 -4.51 2.10
CA PRO A 189 -10.37 -4.88 3.13
C PRO A 189 -8.99 -4.28 2.84
N VAL A 190 -8.49 -3.52 3.80
CA VAL A 190 -7.15 -2.93 3.77
C VAL A 190 -6.15 -3.96 4.28
N VAL A 191 -5.15 -4.28 3.46
CA VAL A 191 -4.06 -5.20 3.79
C VAL A 191 -2.81 -4.38 4.09
N MET A 192 -2.26 -4.53 5.29
CA MET A 192 -1.08 -3.78 5.74
C MET A 192 -0.15 -4.69 6.51
N ASP A 193 1.16 -4.43 6.42
CA ASP A 193 2.14 -5.03 7.31
C ASP A 193 2.46 -4.03 8.44
N LEU A 194 2.13 -4.40 9.69
CA LEU A 194 2.32 -3.56 10.88
C LEU A 194 3.29 -4.18 11.87
N ARG A 195 4.19 -5.07 11.42
CA ARG A 195 5.21 -5.70 12.30
C ARG A 195 6.14 -4.68 12.97
N GLU A 196 6.44 -3.59 12.27
CA GLU A 196 7.29 -2.49 12.78
C GLU A 196 6.46 -1.28 13.31
N GLY A 197 5.13 -1.39 13.31
CA GLY A 197 4.21 -0.28 13.59
C GLY A 197 3.45 -0.38 14.91
N ASP A 198 2.38 0.41 15.05
CA ASP A 198 1.40 0.29 16.14
C ASP A 198 0.08 -0.31 15.58
N PRO A 199 -0.12 -1.64 15.68
CA PRO A 199 -1.35 -2.30 15.26
C PRO A 199 -2.59 -1.75 15.97
N ARG A 200 -2.50 -1.35 17.24
CA ARG A 200 -3.65 -0.95 18.05
C ARG A 200 -4.23 0.37 17.57
N LEU A 201 -3.38 1.40 17.44
CA LEU A 201 -3.81 2.71 16.96
C LEU A 201 -4.36 2.61 15.52
N THR A 202 -3.67 1.85 14.66
CA THR A 202 -4.08 1.67 13.27
C THR A 202 -5.42 0.96 13.15
N CYS A 203 -5.61 -0.17 13.85
CA CYS A 203 -6.89 -0.89 13.84
C CYS A 203 -8.04 -0.04 14.40
N GLN A 204 -7.78 0.77 15.43
CA GLN A 204 -8.78 1.68 15.98
C GLN A 204 -9.23 2.71 14.93
N ILE A 205 -8.30 3.40 14.28
CA ILE A 205 -8.63 4.42 13.26
C ILE A 205 -9.40 3.78 12.09
N LEU A 206 -8.95 2.63 11.59
CA LEU A 206 -9.66 1.93 10.51
C LEU A 206 -11.07 1.52 10.93
N THR A 207 -11.26 1.05 12.16
CA THR A 207 -12.58 0.69 12.70
C THR A 207 -13.49 1.92 12.83
N ASP A 208 -12.98 3.03 13.35
CA ASP A 208 -13.73 4.28 13.52
C ASP A 208 -14.23 4.85 12.17
N HIS A 209 -13.48 4.62 11.09
CA HIS A 209 -13.87 4.98 9.72
C HIS A 209 -14.65 3.88 8.95
N GLN A 210 -15.02 2.81 9.65
CA GLN A 210 -15.73 1.64 9.09
C GLN A 210 -14.98 0.99 7.92
N ILE A 211 -13.65 1.01 7.97
CA ILE A 211 -12.78 0.44 6.95
C ILE A 211 -12.45 -1.00 7.36
N PRO A 212 -12.84 -2.00 6.55
CA PRO A 212 -12.48 -3.39 6.82
C PRO A 212 -10.96 -3.58 6.66
N PHE A 213 -10.34 -4.46 7.43
CA PHE A 213 -8.90 -4.67 7.36
C PHE A 213 -8.46 -6.11 7.60
N VAL A 214 -7.26 -6.43 7.11
CA VAL A 214 -6.48 -7.64 7.39
C VAL A 214 -5.02 -7.20 7.55
N VAL A 215 -4.57 -6.97 8.79
CA VAL A 215 -3.24 -6.40 9.06
C VAL A 215 -2.31 -7.46 9.63
N ARG A 216 -1.08 -7.54 9.13
CA ARG A 216 -0.04 -8.42 9.67
C ARG A 216 0.50 -7.83 10.95
N VAL A 217 0.67 -8.66 11.96
CA VAL A 217 1.29 -8.29 13.23
C VAL A 217 2.47 -9.21 13.52
N ASP A 218 3.38 -8.77 14.38
CA ASP A 218 4.48 -9.60 14.84
C ASP A 218 4.16 -10.27 16.19
N ASP A 219 4.98 -11.24 16.58
CA ASP A 219 5.01 -11.76 17.94
C ASP A 219 6.12 -11.02 18.74
N PRO A 220 5.88 -10.60 20.01
CA PRO A 220 4.75 -10.92 20.86
C PRO A 220 3.68 -9.82 20.92
N GLU A 221 2.97 -9.51 19.83
CA GLU A 221 1.78 -8.65 19.93
C GLU A 221 0.78 -9.27 20.92
N ARG A 222 0.42 -8.50 21.95
CA ARG A 222 -0.38 -8.99 23.08
C ARG A 222 -1.85 -8.66 22.89
N LEU A 223 -2.68 -9.69 23.02
CA LEU A 223 -4.11 -9.65 22.72
C LEU A 223 -4.89 -10.35 23.84
N VAL A 224 -6.14 -9.96 24.03
CA VAL A 224 -7.03 -10.60 25.00
C VAL A 224 -7.99 -11.53 24.25
N ALA A 225 -8.15 -12.77 24.69
CA ALA A 225 -9.13 -13.68 24.07
C ALA A 225 -10.57 -13.17 24.30
N ALA A 226 -11.38 -13.10 23.23
CA ALA A 226 -12.69 -12.46 23.28
C ALA A 226 -13.77 -13.29 24.01
N SER A 227 -13.66 -14.61 24.02
CA SER A 227 -14.49 -15.48 24.86
C SER A 227 -13.79 -16.80 25.15
N SER A 228 -13.81 -17.21 26.42
CA SER A 228 -13.20 -18.42 26.96
C SER A 228 -14.02 -19.69 26.77
N ARG A 229 -15.08 -19.69 25.94
CA ARG A 229 -15.91 -20.88 25.69
C ARG A 229 -15.14 -21.87 24.80
N GLY A 230 -14.30 -22.68 25.46
CA GLY A 230 -13.47 -23.72 24.86
C GLY A 230 -11.97 -23.57 25.11
N LEU A 231 -11.52 -22.40 25.58
CA LEU A 231 -10.13 -22.12 25.92
C LEU A 231 -9.95 -22.32 27.43
N ARG A 232 -9.73 -23.57 27.86
CA ARG A 232 -9.25 -23.83 29.22
C ARG A 232 -7.79 -23.37 29.29
N SER A 233 -7.52 -22.26 29.96
CA SER A 233 -6.17 -21.99 30.45
C SER A 233 -5.92 -22.94 31.62
N ASP A 234 -4.87 -23.75 31.56
CA ASP A 234 -4.37 -24.51 32.72
C ASP A 234 -3.81 -23.58 33.82
N HIS A 235 -3.72 -22.29 33.53
CA HIS A 235 -3.21 -21.25 34.42
C HIS A 235 -4.43 -20.41 34.81
N GLY A 236 -4.87 -20.55 36.07
CA GLY A 236 -6.11 -19.97 36.63
C GLY A 236 -6.19 -18.44 36.71
N TYR A 237 -5.69 -17.72 35.71
CA TYR A 237 -5.82 -16.28 35.57
C TYR A 237 -7.00 -15.97 34.64
N GLY A 238 -7.91 -15.10 35.11
CA GLY A 238 -9.22 -14.86 34.50
C GLY A 238 -9.21 -14.29 33.07
N ALA A 239 -10.42 -14.06 32.55
CA ALA A 239 -10.78 -13.69 31.17
C ALA A 239 -10.21 -12.33 30.64
N HIS A 240 -9.14 -11.81 31.24
CA HIS A 240 -8.53 -10.51 30.94
C HIS A 240 -7.00 -10.56 30.81
N HIS A 241 -6.39 -11.75 30.72
CA HIS A 241 -4.94 -11.85 30.48
C HIS A 241 -4.60 -11.51 29.02
N ALA A 242 -3.49 -10.78 28.83
CA ALA A 242 -3.00 -10.37 27.53
C ALA A 242 -1.89 -11.33 27.06
N ASP A 243 -2.28 -12.31 26.24
CA ASP A 243 -1.40 -13.34 25.73
C ASP A 243 -0.73 -12.92 24.42
N PRO A 244 0.53 -13.35 24.18
CA PRO A 244 1.14 -13.23 22.85
C PRO A 244 0.31 -13.92 21.77
N ALA A 245 0.31 -13.35 20.56
CA ALA A 245 -0.36 -13.91 19.39
C ALA A 245 0.00 -15.39 19.15
N THR A 246 1.28 -15.77 19.32
CA THR A 246 1.74 -17.15 19.21
C THR A 246 1.07 -18.11 20.19
N THR A 247 0.85 -17.65 21.43
CA THR A 247 0.23 -18.45 22.50
C THR A 247 -1.23 -18.73 22.15
N LEU A 248 -1.97 -17.69 21.79
CA LEU A 248 -3.40 -17.80 21.43
C LEU A 248 -3.61 -18.70 20.20
N ILE A 249 -2.83 -18.51 19.13
CA ILE A 249 -2.93 -19.32 17.91
C ILE A 249 -2.52 -20.77 18.14
N SER A 250 -1.56 -21.02 19.02
CA SER A 250 -1.13 -22.39 19.34
C SER A 250 -2.26 -23.21 19.98
N MET A 251 -3.20 -22.58 20.69
CA MET A 251 -4.35 -23.25 21.29
C MET A 251 -5.31 -23.85 20.24
N VAL A 252 -5.38 -23.27 19.05
CA VAL A 252 -6.25 -23.73 17.96
C VAL A 252 -5.50 -24.54 16.90
N ARG A 253 -4.27 -24.99 17.18
CA ARG A 253 -3.45 -25.76 16.23
C ARG A 253 -4.15 -27.01 15.69
N GLN A 254 -4.97 -27.68 16.51
CA GLN A 254 -5.72 -28.88 16.08
C GLN A 254 -6.96 -28.55 15.24
N GLN A 255 -7.38 -27.29 15.20
CA GLN A 255 -8.56 -26.82 14.46
C GLN A 255 -8.19 -26.11 13.14
N ARG A 256 -6.89 -26.05 12.81
CA ARG A 256 -6.40 -25.42 11.58
C ARG A 256 -6.93 -26.14 10.34
N ARG A 257 -7.21 -25.38 9.29
CA ARG A 257 -7.73 -25.87 8.02
C ARG A 257 -6.73 -25.58 6.89
N PRO A 258 -6.60 -26.48 5.90
CA PRO A 258 -5.82 -26.18 4.71
C PRO A 258 -6.49 -25.06 3.92
N VAL A 259 -5.69 -24.10 3.47
CA VAL A 259 -6.09 -23.02 2.57
C VAL A 259 -5.15 -23.03 1.38
N GLU A 260 -5.73 -23.11 0.20
CA GLU A 260 -5.02 -22.91 -1.06
C GLU A 260 -5.08 -21.44 -1.47
N TRP A 261 -3.94 -20.94 -1.91
CA TRP A 261 -3.75 -19.57 -2.35
C TRP A 261 -2.69 -19.52 -3.46
N ARG A 262 -2.78 -18.53 -4.34
CA ARG A 262 -1.85 -18.38 -5.46
C ARG A 262 -0.58 -17.66 -4.98
N ASN A 263 0.57 -18.28 -5.14
CA ASN A 263 1.85 -17.60 -5.02
C ASN A 263 2.12 -16.82 -6.30
N HIS A 264 1.85 -15.52 -6.23
CA HIS A 264 1.93 -14.64 -7.37
C HIS A 264 3.35 -14.52 -7.96
N GLY A 265 4.41 -14.73 -7.16
CA GLY A 265 5.79 -14.65 -7.66
C GLY A 265 6.23 -15.83 -8.53
N ALA A 266 5.78 -17.06 -8.21
CA ALA A 266 6.13 -18.27 -8.97
C ALA A 266 4.98 -18.76 -9.87
N ASP A 267 3.84 -18.08 -9.84
CA ASP A 267 2.58 -18.48 -10.47
C ASP A 267 2.09 -19.89 -10.10
N THR A 268 2.37 -20.33 -8.88
CA THR A 268 2.01 -21.66 -8.36
C THR A 268 0.89 -21.60 -7.32
N ILE A 269 0.19 -22.71 -7.12
CA ILE A 269 -0.75 -22.85 -6.01
C ILE A 269 0.00 -23.37 -4.78
N HIS A 270 -0.05 -22.63 -3.69
CA HIS A 270 0.49 -23.03 -2.39
C HIS A 270 -0.63 -23.45 -1.45
N ARG A 271 -0.33 -24.41 -0.58
CA ARG A 271 -1.23 -24.89 0.46
C ARG A 271 -0.64 -24.61 1.83
N THR A 272 -1.35 -23.81 2.62
CA THR A 272 -0.95 -23.38 3.96
C THR A 272 -2.03 -23.79 4.96
N ALA A 273 -1.65 -24.24 6.16
CA ALA A 273 -2.63 -24.49 7.21
C ALA A 273 -2.91 -23.19 7.98
N VAL A 274 -4.17 -22.86 8.21
CA VAL A 274 -4.58 -21.61 8.86
C VAL A 274 -5.57 -21.90 9.99
N GLY A 275 -5.41 -21.23 11.12
CA GLY A 275 -6.31 -21.28 12.27
C GLY A 275 -6.66 -19.87 12.73
N SER A 276 -7.70 -19.73 13.54
CA SER A 276 -8.13 -18.42 14.05
C SER A 276 -8.72 -18.46 15.44
N VAL A 277 -8.56 -17.36 16.17
CA VAL A 277 -9.15 -17.11 17.50
C VAL A 277 -9.78 -15.73 17.51
N ALA A 278 -10.93 -15.59 18.17
CA ALA A 278 -11.53 -14.28 18.42
C ALA A 278 -10.77 -13.56 19.54
N VAL A 279 -10.36 -12.33 19.31
CA VAL A 279 -9.52 -11.53 20.21
C VAL A 279 -10.02 -10.10 20.34
N ARG A 280 -9.61 -9.42 21.40
CA ARG A 280 -9.75 -7.99 21.59
C ARG A 280 -8.36 -7.35 21.68
N PRO A 281 -8.16 -6.18 21.04
CA PRO A 281 -6.95 -5.40 21.27
C PRO A 281 -6.93 -4.89 22.71
N LEU A 282 -5.73 -4.60 23.22
CA LEU A 282 -5.59 -3.93 24.51
C LEU A 282 -6.07 -2.48 24.39
N SER A 283 -7.25 -2.19 24.93
CA SER A 283 -7.83 -0.84 24.89
C SER A 283 -7.07 0.13 25.80
N ARG A 284 -6.72 1.31 25.26
CA ARG A 284 -6.16 2.45 26.01
C ARG A 284 -7.23 3.31 26.71
N ARG A 285 -8.51 3.15 26.34
CA ARG A 285 -9.61 3.99 26.84
C ARG A 285 -10.15 3.47 28.18
N SER A 286 -10.32 4.41 29.11
CA SER A 286 -11.14 4.24 30.33
C SER A 286 -12.56 3.80 29.96
N GLN A 287 -13.16 3.00 30.83
CA GLN A 287 -14.41 2.23 30.71
C GLN A 287 -15.70 3.05 30.46
N THR A 288 -15.66 4.26 29.92
CA THR A 288 -16.79 5.20 29.93
C THR A 288 -17.62 5.25 28.65
N SER A 289 -17.26 4.54 27.58
CA SER A 289 -18.11 4.40 26.39
C SER A 289 -18.24 2.92 26.00
N ARG A 290 -19.42 2.35 26.23
CA ARG A 290 -19.85 1.05 25.68
C ARG A 290 -20.12 1.15 24.17
N SER A 291 -19.23 1.77 23.40
CA SER A 291 -19.25 1.63 21.94
C SER A 291 -18.84 0.20 21.64
N HIS A 292 -19.68 -0.52 20.89
CA HIS A 292 -19.49 -1.91 20.44
C HIS A 292 -18.03 -2.18 20.03
N GLU A 293 -17.19 -2.68 20.95
CA GLU A 293 -15.92 -3.30 20.58
C GLU A 293 -16.28 -4.64 19.93
N GLU A 294 -16.45 -4.65 18.61
CA GLU A 294 -16.57 -5.90 17.88
C GLU A 294 -15.27 -6.69 18.04
N ASP A 295 -15.41 -7.97 18.40
CA ASP A 295 -14.28 -8.87 18.53
C ASP A 295 -13.54 -8.94 17.18
N LEU A 296 -12.22 -8.75 17.21
CA LEU A 296 -11.35 -9.01 16.07
C LEU A 296 -11.13 -10.51 15.94
N VAL A 297 -10.68 -10.93 14.76
CA VAL A 297 -10.15 -12.27 14.54
C VAL A 297 -8.63 -12.21 14.39
N LEU A 298 -7.92 -12.98 15.21
CA LEU A 298 -6.51 -13.28 15.03
C LEU A 298 -6.40 -14.56 14.20
N LEU A 299 -5.72 -14.48 13.07
CA LEU A 299 -5.38 -15.60 12.20
C LEU A 299 -3.91 -15.95 12.41
N GLY A 300 -3.62 -17.25 12.41
CA GLY A 300 -2.27 -17.78 12.39
C GLY A 300 -2.09 -18.72 11.20
N ALA A 301 -0.95 -18.62 10.51
CA ALA A 301 -0.62 -19.47 9.38
C ALA A 301 0.62 -20.32 9.66
N TRP A 302 0.58 -21.58 9.24
CA TRP A 302 1.71 -22.52 9.29
C TRP A 302 2.16 -22.83 7.86
N ALA A 303 3.41 -22.50 7.55
CA ALA A 303 3.96 -22.63 6.20
C ALA A 303 3.77 -24.06 5.68
N ASN A 304 4.12 -25.05 6.50
CA ASN A 304 3.81 -26.45 6.27
C ASN A 304 2.82 -26.97 7.32
N PRO A 305 1.90 -27.88 6.95
CA PRO A 305 1.04 -28.56 7.93
C PRO A 305 1.82 -29.30 9.02
N ALA A 306 3.05 -29.75 8.76
CA ALA A 306 3.88 -30.41 9.77
C ALA A 306 4.43 -29.45 10.85
N ASP A 307 4.44 -28.14 10.58
CA ASP A 307 5.11 -27.17 11.44
C ASP A 307 4.47 -27.12 12.83
N ARG A 308 5.34 -26.94 13.84
CA ARG A 308 4.93 -26.82 15.24
C ARG A 308 4.47 -25.41 15.58
N ARG A 309 5.11 -24.39 15.00
CA ARG A 309 4.83 -22.98 15.27
C ARG A 309 4.25 -22.31 14.02
N PRO A 310 3.28 -21.41 14.19
CA PRO A 310 2.87 -20.52 13.10
C PRO A 310 4.04 -19.60 12.71
N HIS A 311 4.06 -19.17 11.45
CA HIS A 311 5.08 -18.27 10.89
C HIS A 311 4.54 -16.86 10.57
N GLU A 312 3.21 -16.70 10.57
CA GLU A 312 2.55 -15.41 10.32
C GLU A 312 1.31 -15.25 11.18
N PHE A 313 1.06 -14.01 11.59
CA PHE A 313 -0.10 -13.59 12.36
C PHE A 313 -0.78 -12.42 11.67
N TRP A 314 -2.12 -12.46 11.63
CA TRP A 314 -2.93 -11.43 10.99
C TRP A 314 -4.13 -11.08 11.86
N LEU A 315 -4.43 -9.80 12.03
CA LEU A 315 -5.64 -9.30 12.70
C LEU A 315 -6.65 -8.79 11.68
N SER A 316 -7.93 -9.02 11.93
CA SER A 316 -9.00 -8.52 11.09
C SER A 316 -10.27 -8.17 11.87
N ASN A 317 -10.98 -7.12 11.47
CA ASN A 317 -12.33 -6.78 11.95
C ASN A 317 -13.44 -7.45 11.12
N LEU A 318 -13.15 -8.57 10.45
CA LEU A 318 -14.09 -9.30 9.59
C LEU A 318 -14.37 -10.71 10.14
N PRO A 319 -14.91 -10.85 11.36
CA PRO A 319 -15.06 -12.15 12.02
C PRO A 319 -16.03 -13.10 11.31
N ARG A 320 -16.89 -12.57 10.42
CA ARG A 320 -17.87 -13.34 9.66
C ARG A 320 -17.36 -13.86 8.32
N LEU A 321 -16.20 -13.40 7.85
CA LEU A 321 -15.64 -13.88 6.58
C LEU A 321 -15.03 -15.27 6.76
N PRO A 322 -15.19 -16.18 5.76
CA PRO A 322 -14.54 -17.48 5.80
C PRO A 322 -13.02 -17.34 5.93
N LEU A 323 -12.42 -18.15 6.80
CA LEU A 323 -10.98 -18.09 7.11
C LEU A 323 -10.08 -18.15 5.86
N GLY A 324 -10.41 -19.01 4.90
CA GLY A 324 -9.67 -19.11 3.64
C GLY A 324 -9.76 -17.84 2.78
N THR A 325 -10.89 -17.13 2.83
CA THR A 325 -11.06 -15.84 2.13
C THR A 325 -10.24 -14.74 2.78
N LEU A 326 -10.23 -14.67 4.12
CA LEU A 326 -9.38 -13.73 4.86
C LEU A 326 -7.90 -13.95 4.54
N TYR A 327 -7.45 -15.20 4.60
CA TYR A 327 -6.04 -15.51 4.31
C TYR A 327 -5.68 -15.20 2.85
N ARG A 328 -6.51 -15.57 1.86
CA ARG A 328 -6.28 -15.17 0.46
C ARG A 328 -6.24 -13.66 0.27
N THR A 329 -7.06 -12.91 1.00
CA THR A 329 -7.03 -11.44 1.00
C THR A 329 -5.69 -10.93 1.53
N ALA A 330 -5.19 -11.47 2.64
CA ALA A 330 -3.87 -11.14 3.17
C ALA A 330 -2.75 -11.38 2.14
N MET A 331 -2.84 -12.49 1.39
CA MET A 331 -1.83 -12.85 0.38
C MET A 331 -1.78 -11.92 -0.84
N LEU A 332 -2.74 -10.99 -0.99
CA LEU A 332 -2.64 -9.93 -1.98
C LEU A 332 -1.47 -8.95 -1.68
N SER A 333 -0.92 -8.95 -0.46
CA SER A 333 0.35 -8.25 -0.19
C SER A 333 1.49 -8.78 -1.07
N ARG A 334 1.59 -10.11 -1.22
CA ARG A 334 2.61 -10.77 -2.04
C ARG A 334 2.42 -10.50 -3.53
N ARG A 335 1.17 -10.30 -3.98
CA ARG A 335 0.86 -9.85 -5.35
C ARG A 335 1.46 -8.47 -5.61
N VAL A 336 1.24 -7.54 -4.68
CA VAL A 336 1.69 -6.16 -4.80
C VAL A 336 3.21 -6.04 -4.68
N GLU A 337 3.84 -6.81 -3.79
CA GLU A 337 5.31 -6.89 -3.72
C GLU A 337 5.90 -7.31 -5.07
N ARG A 338 5.32 -8.33 -5.70
CA ARG A 338 5.71 -8.78 -7.03
C ARG A 338 5.48 -7.72 -8.09
N ASP A 339 4.26 -7.17 -8.21
CA ASP A 339 3.94 -6.18 -9.26
C ASP A 339 4.70 -4.85 -9.04
N LEU A 340 5.10 -4.52 -7.81
CA LEU A 340 6.03 -3.42 -7.54
C LEU A 340 7.39 -3.70 -8.20
N ALA A 341 7.93 -4.90 -8.02
CA ALA A 341 9.24 -5.28 -8.55
C ALA A 341 9.24 -5.56 -10.07
N GLU A 342 8.18 -6.17 -10.59
CA GLU A 342 8.11 -6.63 -11.99
C GLU A 342 7.49 -5.60 -12.93
N VAL A 343 6.66 -4.67 -12.42
CA VAL A 343 5.95 -3.69 -13.26
C VAL A 343 6.36 -2.26 -12.89
N SER A 344 6.20 -1.85 -11.63
CA SER A 344 6.49 -0.46 -11.25
C SER A 344 7.97 -0.09 -11.29
N ASP A 345 8.87 -1.03 -10.96
CA ASP A 345 10.31 -0.80 -11.01
C ASP A 345 10.83 -0.56 -12.43
N PRO A 346 10.51 -1.41 -13.43
CA PRO A 346 10.82 -1.13 -14.82
C PRO A 346 10.18 0.15 -15.36
N LEU A 347 9.05 0.59 -14.79
CA LEU A 347 8.40 1.88 -15.10
C LEU A 347 9.01 3.06 -14.34
N GLY A 348 10.06 2.83 -13.55
CA GLY A 348 10.85 3.87 -12.94
C GLY A 348 10.28 4.45 -11.66
N VAL A 349 9.46 3.71 -10.89
CA VAL A 349 8.92 4.19 -9.60
C VAL A 349 10.01 4.69 -8.62
N ARG A 350 11.24 4.16 -8.75
CA ARG A 350 12.41 4.55 -7.94
C ARG A 350 13.36 5.54 -8.65
N ASP A 351 13.03 5.97 -9.88
CA ASP A 351 13.91 6.75 -10.76
C ASP A 351 13.75 8.26 -10.65
N PHE A 352 12.86 8.76 -9.79
CA PHE A 352 12.69 10.19 -9.59
C PHE A 352 13.97 10.87 -9.07
N GLU A 353 14.53 11.79 -9.87
CA GLU A 353 15.75 12.55 -9.55
C GLU A 353 15.47 13.98 -9.07
N GLY A 354 14.19 14.40 -9.04
CA GLY A 354 13.82 15.73 -8.60
C GLY A 354 13.95 15.93 -7.08
N ARG A 355 13.69 17.18 -6.68
CA ARG A 355 13.93 17.65 -5.30
C ARG A 355 12.70 18.16 -4.57
N SER A 356 11.61 18.38 -5.30
CA SER A 356 10.41 19.02 -4.76
C SER A 356 9.35 18.00 -4.32
N TYR A 357 8.57 18.38 -3.32
CA TYR A 357 7.41 17.64 -2.83
C TYR A 357 6.37 17.42 -3.94
N PRO A 358 5.94 18.45 -4.71
CA PRO A 358 5.06 18.23 -5.86
C PRO A 358 5.68 17.28 -6.88
N GLY A 359 6.98 17.43 -7.18
CA GLY A 359 7.66 16.59 -8.16
C GLY A 359 7.64 15.10 -7.83
N TRP A 360 7.84 14.76 -6.55
CA TRP A 360 7.74 13.38 -6.09
C TRP A 360 6.33 12.84 -6.30
N HIS A 361 5.31 13.60 -5.87
CA HIS A 361 3.92 13.19 -6.00
C HIS A 361 3.47 13.09 -7.46
N HIS A 362 3.92 14.00 -8.31
CA HIS A 362 3.65 14.02 -9.73
C HIS A 362 4.23 12.79 -10.43
N HIS A 363 5.50 12.48 -10.17
CA HIS A 363 6.16 11.31 -10.75
C HIS A 363 5.47 10.01 -10.33
N MET A 364 5.20 9.81 -9.04
CA MET A 364 4.49 8.61 -8.57
C MET A 364 3.10 8.47 -9.21
N THR A 365 2.42 9.59 -9.48
CA THR A 365 1.14 9.59 -10.18
C THR A 365 1.29 9.12 -11.63
N MET A 366 2.24 9.68 -12.39
CA MET A 366 2.46 9.28 -13.78
C MET A 366 2.91 7.81 -13.90
N VAL A 367 3.74 7.33 -12.97
CA VAL A 367 4.11 5.90 -12.88
C VAL A 367 2.89 5.03 -12.61
N SER A 368 1.95 5.49 -11.78
CA SER A 368 0.70 4.76 -11.52
C SER A 368 -0.18 4.65 -12.75
N LEU A 369 -0.25 5.70 -13.59
CA LEU A 369 -0.94 5.65 -14.88
C LEU A 369 -0.27 4.66 -15.84
N ALA A 370 1.06 4.71 -15.95
CA ALA A 370 1.82 3.77 -16.78
C ALA A 370 1.64 2.32 -16.30
N HIS A 371 1.61 2.10 -14.97
CA HIS A 371 1.35 0.79 -14.38
C HIS A 371 -0.04 0.28 -14.77
N ALA A 372 -1.07 1.11 -14.60
CA ALA A 372 -2.45 0.77 -14.96
C ALA A 372 -2.57 0.33 -16.44
N ILE A 373 -1.93 1.08 -17.34
CA ILE A 373 -1.90 0.75 -18.77
C ILE A 373 -1.25 -0.61 -18.99
N THR A 374 -0.08 -0.88 -18.40
CA THR A 374 0.63 -2.15 -18.56
C THR A 374 -0.22 -3.34 -18.14
N VAL A 375 -0.88 -3.27 -16.97
CA VAL A 375 -1.67 -4.40 -16.45
C VAL A 375 -2.99 -4.58 -17.21
N LEU A 376 -3.63 -3.50 -17.68
CA LEU A 376 -4.85 -3.57 -18.48
C LEU A 376 -4.57 -4.11 -19.88
N CYS A 377 -3.48 -3.70 -20.53
CA CYS A 377 -3.06 -4.24 -21.82
C CYS A 377 -2.72 -5.74 -21.72
N GLY A 378 -1.99 -6.15 -20.68
CA GLY A 378 -1.69 -7.57 -20.44
C GLY A 378 -2.94 -8.42 -20.21
N SER A 379 -3.92 -7.89 -19.49
CA SER A 379 -5.21 -8.57 -19.24
C SER A 379 -6.05 -8.70 -20.51
N ALA A 380 -6.06 -7.68 -21.37
CA ALA A 380 -6.76 -7.71 -22.65
C ALA A 380 -6.16 -8.75 -23.62
N GLN A 381 -4.83 -8.88 -23.64
CA GLN A 381 -4.15 -9.91 -24.45
C GLN A 381 -4.45 -11.31 -23.93
N ALA A 382 -4.43 -11.54 -22.62
CA ALA A 382 -4.76 -12.83 -22.02
C ALA A 382 -6.24 -13.25 -22.21
N SER A 383 -7.15 -12.29 -22.39
CA SER A 383 -8.57 -12.57 -22.66
C SER A 383 -8.87 -12.86 -24.15
N ALA A 384 -7.95 -12.50 -25.04
CA ALA A 384 -8.07 -12.68 -26.49
C ALA A 384 -7.35 -13.94 -27.02
N ALA A 385 -6.44 -14.50 -26.22
CA ALA A 385 -5.80 -15.80 -26.44
C ALA A 385 -6.64 -16.92 -25.83
#